data_AF-A0A382YNZ9-F1
#
_entry.id   AF-A0A382YNZ9-F1
#
_cell.length_a   1.000
_cell.length_b   1.000
_cell.length_c   1.000
_cell.angle_alpha   90.00
_cell.angle_beta   90.00
_cell.angle_gamma   90.00
#
_symmetry.space_group_name_H-M   'P 1'
#
loop_
_entity.id
_entity.type
_entity.pdbx_description
1 polymer ?
#
loop_
_entity_poly.entity_id
_entity_poly.type
_entity_poly.pdbx_seq_one_letter_code
_entity_poly.pdbx_strand_id
1 'polypeptide(L)' 'MSPEAGHRIIEIGAIEIVDRKITDNNFQTYLNPKRNIDPGSMHVHGITDEFVADKPEFQEIMQEFLDFIKDAEL' A
#
# COMPACT_ATOMS: atom_id res chain seq x y z
N MET A 1 14.02 -11.76 -2.07
CA MET A 1 12.90 -10.85 -2.38
C MET A 1 13.24 -10.16 -3.68
N SER A 2 12.67 -10.61 -4.80
CA SER A 2 12.93 -10.04 -6.13
C SER A 2 11.62 -9.53 -6.72
N PRO A 3 11.53 -8.27 -7.18
CA PRO A 3 10.32 -7.71 -7.84
C PRO A 3 9.89 -8.49 -9.10
N GLU A 4 10.79 -9.29 -9.65
CA GLU A 4 10.63 -10.06 -10.89
C GLU A 4 9.63 -11.24 -10.79
N ALA A 5 9.22 -11.61 -9.57
CA ALA A 5 8.27 -12.71 -9.34
C ALA A 5 6.78 -12.31 -9.43
N GLY A 6 6.47 -11.10 -9.93
CA GLY A 6 5.09 -10.62 -10.09
C GLY A 6 4.40 -10.32 -8.75
N HIS A 7 5.17 -9.92 -7.75
CA HIS A 7 4.64 -9.45 -6.46
C HIS A 7 3.82 -8.18 -6.70
N ARG A 8 2.73 -8.06 -5.93
CA ARG A 8 1.85 -6.90 -6.00
C ARG A 8 1.73 -6.28 -4.61
N ILE A 9 1.48 -4.98 -4.60
CA ILE A 9 1.32 -4.19 -3.39
C ILE A 9 0.01 -4.62 -2.73
N ILE A 10 0.05 -4.87 -1.42
CA ILE A 10 -1.12 -5.22 -0.59
C ILE A 10 -1.45 -4.15 0.45
N GLU A 11 -0.51 -3.24 0.71
CA GLU A 11 -0.67 -2.09 1.62
C GLU A 11 0.24 -0.95 1.16
N ILE A 12 -0.25 0.28 1.28
CA ILE A 12 0.54 1.51 1.17
C ILE A 12 0.31 2.29 2.47
N GLY A 13 1.40 2.66 3.14
CA GLY A 13 1.40 3.56 4.27
C GLY A 13 2.41 4.68 4.03
N ALA A 14 1.97 5.92 4.09
CA ALA A 14 2.79 7.11 3.95
C ALA A 14 2.36 8.16 4.99
N ILE A 15 3.37 8.81 5.59
CA ILE A 15 3.19 9.82 6.62
C ILE A 15 3.85 11.09 6.11
N GLU A 16 3.10 12.19 6.09
CA GLU A 16 3.64 13.48 5.70
C GLU A 16 4.44 14.11 6.85
N ILE A 17 5.62 14.63 6.52
CA ILE A 17 6.50 15.33 7.45
C ILE A 17 6.82 16.72 6.89
N VAL A 18 6.41 17.76 7.62
CA VAL A 18 6.72 19.16 7.29
C VAL A 18 7.46 19.78 8.46
N ASP A 19 8.57 20.48 8.20
CA ASP A 19 9.41 21.10 9.23
C ASP A 19 9.80 20.14 10.38
N ARG A 20 10.11 18.89 10.03
CA ARG A 20 10.46 17.78 10.95
C ARG A 20 9.34 17.43 11.94
N LYS A 21 8.09 17.79 11.64
CA LYS A 21 6.91 17.38 12.40
C LYS A 21 6.01 16.53 11.52
N ILE A 22 5.49 15.45 12.11
CA ILE A 22 4.46 14.63 11.49
C ILE A 22 3.18 15.47 11.43
N THR A 23 2.55 15.53 10.26
CA THR A 23 1.24 16.17 10.09
C THR A 23 0.12 15.12 10.26
N ASP A 24 -1.13 15.57 10.20
CA ASP A 24 -2.29 14.65 10.20
C ASP A 24 -2.64 14.15 8.79
N ASN A 25 -1.86 14.55 7.76
CA ASN A 25 -2.07 14.13 6.38
C ASN A 25 -1.36 12.79 6.13
N ASN A 26 -2.04 11.72 6.51
CA ASN A 26 -1.52 10.36 6.40
C ASN A 26 -2.25 9.62 5.27
N PHE A 27 -1.52 8.91 4.44
CA PHE A 27 -2.10 8.03 3.42
C PHE A 27 -1.89 6.59 3.83
N GLN A 28 -2.95 5.90 4.23
CA GLN A 28 -2.91 4.47 4.49
C GLN A 28 -4.04 3.77 3.75
N THR A 29 -3.70 2.78 2.93
CA THR A 29 -4.68 1.99 2.19
C THR A 29 -4.22 0.54 2.03
N TYR A 30 -5.18 -0.37 2.02
CA TYR A 30 -4.97 -1.78 1.69
C TYR A 30 -5.46 -2.04 0.28
N LEU A 31 -4.81 -2.96 -0.42
CA LEU A 31 -5.05 -3.18 -1.85
C LEU A 31 -5.30 -4.64 -2.16
N ASN A 32 -6.25 -4.87 -3.06
CA ASN A 32 -6.45 -6.19 -3.64
C ASN A 32 -5.36 -6.48 -4.67
N PRO A 33 -4.48 -7.47 -4.43
CA PRO A 33 -3.43 -7.81 -5.37
C PRO A 33 -3.96 -8.57 -6.61
N LYS A 34 -5.25 -8.93 -6.69
CA LYS A 34 -5.83 -9.79 -7.75
C LYS A 34 -5.11 -11.15 -7.91
N ARG A 35 -4.46 -11.62 -6.84
CA ARG A 35 -3.79 -12.92 -6.77
C ARG A 35 -3.76 -13.40 -5.33
N ASN A 36 -3.58 -14.71 -5.15
CA ASN A 36 -3.43 -15.25 -3.81
C ASN A 36 -2.15 -14.72 -3.15
N ILE A 37 -2.28 -14.33 -1.88
CA ILE A 37 -1.20 -13.98 -0.98
C ILE A 37 -0.47 -15.26 -0.59
N ASP A 38 0.87 -15.20 -0.61
CA ASP A 38 1.68 -16.35 -0.20
C ASP A 38 1.46 -16.66 1.29
N PRO A 39 1.25 -17.92 1.69
CA PRO A 39 1.04 -18.29 3.09
C PRO A 39 2.15 -17.82 4.03
N GLY A 40 3.39 -17.70 3.54
CA GLY A 40 4.51 -17.16 4.31
C GLY A 40 4.38 -15.67 4.62
N SER A 41 3.68 -14.91 3.77
CA SER A 41 3.40 -13.49 3.96
C SER A 41 2.29 -13.25 4.99
N MET A 42 1.30 -14.16 5.09
CA MET A 42 0.24 -14.10 6.09
C MET A 42 0.80 -14.16 7.52
N HIS A 43 1.85 -14.95 7.75
CA HIS A 43 2.42 -15.13 9.08
C HIS A 43 3.21 -13.92 9.59
N VAL A 44 3.66 -13.05 8.68
CA VAL A 44 4.46 -11.86 8.99
C VAL A 44 3.58 -10.61 9.10
N HIS A 45 2.64 -10.43 8.16
CA HIS A 45 1.85 -9.21 8.05
C HIS A 45 0.42 -9.36 8.59
N GLY A 46 -0.07 -10.59 8.78
CA GLY A 46 -1.45 -10.86 9.23
C GLY A 46 -2.54 -10.59 8.19
N ILE A 47 -2.16 -10.19 6.97
CA ILE A 47 -3.08 -9.86 5.88
C ILE A 47 -3.48 -11.15 5.15
N THR A 48 -4.78 -11.42 5.10
CA THR A 48 -5.35 -12.58 4.39
C THR A 48 -5.94 -12.17 3.05
N ASP A 49 -6.06 -13.11 2.12
CA ASP A 49 -6.72 -12.89 0.83
C ASP A 49 -8.15 -12.37 1.01
N GLU A 50 -8.87 -12.87 2.01
CA GLU A 50 -10.23 -12.45 2.34
C GLU A 50 -10.31 -11.00 2.81
N PHE A 51 -9.28 -10.51 3.53
CA PHE A 51 -9.24 -9.14 4.03
C PHE A 51 -9.02 -8.11 2.92
N VAL A 52 -8.26 -8.48 1.89
CA VAL A 52 -7.97 -7.61 0.74
C VAL A 52 -8.93 -7.81 -0.43
N ALA A 53 -9.82 -8.82 -0.37
CA ALA A 53 -10.72 -9.14 -1.48
C ALA A 53 -11.72 -8.02 -1.80
N ASP A 54 -12.18 -7.29 -0.78
CA ASP A 54 -13.11 -6.15 -0.88
C ASP A 54 -12.40 -4.79 -1.05
N LYS A 55 -11.07 -4.78 -1.07
CA LYS A 55 -10.26 -3.57 -1.15
C LYS A 55 -10.05 -3.14 -2.61
N PRO A 56 -9.81 -1.84 -2.85
CA PRO A 56 -9.56 -1.36 -4.21
C PRO A 56 -8.27 -1.94 -4.77
N GLU A 57 -8.18 -1.99 -6.09
CA GLU A 57 -6.94 -2.28 -6.79
C GLU A 57 -6.01 -1.06 -6.79
N PHE A 58 -4.72 -1.32 -6.95
CA PHE A 58 -3.73 -0.24 -7.09
C PHE A 58 -4.10 0.77 -8.18
N GLN A 59 -4.68 0.31 -9.30
CA GLN A 59 -5.07 1.20 -10.41
C GLN A 59 -6.16 2.20 -10.01
N GLU A 60 -7.01 1.87 -9.04
CA GLU A 60 -8.12 2.71 -8.60
C GLU A 60 -7.64 3.83 -7.66
N ILE A 61 -6.63 3.55 -6.82
CA ILE A 61 -6.07 4.54 -5.87
C ILE A 61 -4.81 5.24 -6.37
N MET A 62 -4.29 4.83 -7.54
CA MET A 62 -3.01 5.33 -8.06
C MET A 62 -3.02 6.85 -8.19
N GLN A 63 -4.13 7.42 -8.68
CA GLN A 63 -4.23 8.86 -8.85
C GLN A 63 -4.22 9.60 -7.50
N GLU A 64 -4.96 9.10 -6.52
CA GLU A 64 -5.01 9.66 -5.17
C GLU A 64 -3.63 9.60 -4.50
N PHE A 65 -2.93 8.47 -4.63
CA PHE A 65 -1.59 8.31 -4.10
C PHE A 65 -0.56 9.23 -4.79
N LEU A 66 -0.65 9.38 -6.13
CA LEU A 66 0.21 10.30 -6.86
C LEU A 66 -0.03 11.74 -6.45
N ASP A 67 -1.28 12.13 -6.22
CA ASP A 67 -1.63 13.47 -5.74
C ASP A 67 -1.10 13.70 -4.31
N PHE A 68 -1.10 12.68 -3.46
CA PHE A 68 -0.51 12.75 -2.12
C PHE A 68 1.02 12.97 -2.14
N ILE A 69 1.76 12.29 -3.02
CA ILE A 69 3.23 12.40 -3.08
C ILE A 69 3.75 13.48 -4.04
N LYS A 70 2.87 14.15 -4.79
CA LYS A 70 3.25 14.99 -5.94
C LYS A 70 4.27 16.07 -5.63
N ASP A 71 4.16 16.70 -4.47
CA ASP A 71 5.01 17.82 -4.04
C ASP A 71 5.95 17.40 -2.89
N ALA A 72 6.05 16.10 -2.60
CA ALA A 72 6.89 15.56 -1.55
C ALA A 72 8.31 15.26 -2.05
N GLU A 73 9.30 15.43 -1.17
CA GLU A 73 10.64 14.88 -1.36
C GLU A 73 10.67 13.45 -0.78
N LEU A 74 11.09 12.47 -1.58
CA LEU A 74 11.08 11.03 -1.25
C LEU A 74 12.41 10.55 -0.67
#